data_AF-A0A432DYC3-F1
#
_entry.id   AF-A0A432DYC3-F1
#
_cell.length_a   1.000
_cell.length_b   1.000
_cell.length_c   1.000
_cell.angle_alpha   90.00
_cell.angle_beta   90.00
_cell.angle_gamma   90.00
#
_symmetry.space_group_name_H-M   'P 1'
#
loop_
_entity.id
_entity.type
_entity.pdbx_description
1 polymer ?
#
loop_
_entity_poly.entity_id
_entity_poly.type
_entity_poly.pdbx_seq_one_letter_code
_entity_poly.pdbx_strand_id
1 'polypeptide(L)' 'MLPSEWNNIARQAEALDLSKISDLQSPTTGRFSDQALSSTFIITSGGTTYTSATFDAGRPPKELEALYNAIVGSKGNRKK' A
#
# COMPACT_ATOMS: atom_id res chain seq x y z
N MET A 1 -0.68 -16.85 1.87
CA MET A 1 -1.55 -15.87 2.53
C MET A 1 -2.78 -16.62 2.99
N LEU A 2 -3.12 -16.47 4.25
CA LEU A 2 -4.34 -17.05 4.81
C LEU A 2 -5.55 -16.26 4.26
N PRO A 3 -6.72 -16.89 4.05
CA PRO A 3 -7.93 -16.18 3.60
C PRO A 3 -8.33 -15.02 4.52
N SER A 4 -8.02 -15.13 5.82
CA SER A 4 -8.23 -14.11 6.84
C SER A 4 -7.34 -12.87 6.67
N GLU A 5 -6.12 -13.04 6.16
CA GLU A 5 -5.22 -11.91 5.86
C GLU A 5 -5.76 -11.13 4.65
N TRP A 6 -6.18 -11.85 3.61
CA TRP A 6 -6.78 -11.24 2.43
C TRP A 6 -8.04 -10.44 2.77
N ASN A 7 -8.92 -10.99 3.61
CA ASN A 7 -10.14 -10.30 4.01
C ASN A 7 -9.84 -9.02 4.82
N ASN A 8 -8.81 -9.03 5.67
CA ASN A 8 -8.37 -7.82 6.36
C ASN A 8 -7.80 -6.79 5.38
N ILE A 9 -6.93 -7.21 4.44
CA ILE A 9 -6.37 -6.32 3.41
C ILE A 9 -7.49 -5.71 2.57
N ALA A 10 -8.46 -6.52 2.12
CA ALA A 10 -9.60 -6.06 1.35
C ALA A 10 -10.44 -5.04 2.15
N ARG A 11 -10.72 -5.32 3.43
CA ARG A 11 -11.49 -4.42 4.30
C ARG A 11 -10.74 -3.12 4.62
N GLN A 12 -9.42 -3.18 4.77
CA GLN A 12 -8.57 -1.98 4.92
C GLN A 12 -8.53 -1.18 3.61
N ALA A 13 -8.49 -1.84 2.45
CA ALA A 13 -8.54 -1.20 1.15
C ALA A 13 -9.93 -0.60 0.82
N GLU A 14 -11.01 -1.22 1.28
CA GLU A 14 -12.38 -0.66 1.21
C GLU A 14 -12.60 0.49 2.19
N ALA A 15 -11.99 0.43 3.38
CA ALA A 15 -11.99 1.53 4.33
C ALA A 15 -11.10 2.70 3.85
N LEU A 16 -10.18 2.41 2.91
CA LEU A 16 -9.40 3.41 2.22
C LEU A 16 -10.24 4.08 1.13
N ASP A 17 -10.07 5.39 0.95
CA ASP A 17 -10.67 6.09 -0.18
C ASP A 17 -9.90 5.70 -1.47
N LEU A 18 -10.31 4.59 -2.11
CA LEU A 18 -9.81 4.13 -3.42
C LEU A 18 -9.83 5.24 -4.48
N SER A 19 -10.78 6.17 -4.36
CA SER A 19 -10.90 7.36 -5.21
C SER A 19 -9.78 8.38 -4.98
N LYS A 20 -9.21 8.43 -3.77
CA LYS A 20 -8.13 9.35 -3.40
C LYS A 20 -6.76 8.70 -3.40
N ILE A 21 -6.63 7.38 -3.63
CA ILE A 21 -5.30 6.73 -3.60
C ILE A 21 -4.34 7.29 -4.65
N SER A 22 -4.88 7.81 -5.76
CA SER A 22 -4.12 8.53 -6.78
C SER A 22 -3.60 9.89 -6.28
N ASP A 23 -4.32 10.51 -5.34
CA ASP A 23 -4.00 11.80 -4.73
C ASP A 23 -3.14 11.65 -3.46
N LEU A 24 -2.99 10.44 -2.93
CA LEU A 24 -2.11 10.13 -1.80
C LEU A 24 -0.65 10.24 -2.20
N GLN A 25 -0.17 11.48 -2.30
CA GLN A 25 1.23 11.77 -2.58
C GLN A 25 2.12 11.26 -1.45
N SER A 26 3.28 10.74 -1.85
CA SER A 26 4.32 10.32 -0.93
C SER A 26 4.73 11.48 -0.02
N PRO A 27 4.82 11.25 1.30
CA PRO A 27 5.24 12.28 2.24
C PRO A 27 6.70 12.70 2.01
N THR A 28 7.49 11.82 1.37
CA THR A 28 8.87 12.08 0.98
C THR A 28 9.10 11.87 -0.51
N THR A 29 10.09 12.60 -1.00
CA THR A 29 10.64 12.55 -2.35
C THR A 29 12.02 11.86 -2.36
N GLY A 30 12.27 10.95 -1.40
CA GLY A 30 13.57 10.30 -1.20
C GLY A 30 14.05 9.48 -2.40
N ARG A 31 13.11 9.00 -3.24
CA ARG A 31 13.40 8.38 -4.54
C ARG A 31 14.32 9.17 -5.46
N PHE A 32 14.30 10.52 -5.42
CA PHE A 32 15.14 11.34 -6.30
C PHE A 32 16.60 11.36 -5.84
N SER A 33 16.87 10.93 -4.61
CA SER A 33 18.20 10.92 -4.02
C SER A 33 18.81 9.51 -3.98
N ASP A 34 18.25 8.54 -4.72
CA ASP A 34 18.64 7.11 -4.68
C ASP A 34 18.54 6.48 -3.27
N GLN A 35 17.77 7.13 -2.38
CA GLN A 35 17.65 6.73 -0.97
C GLN A 35 16.60 5.63 -0.76
N ALA A 36 15.62 5.49 -1.66
CA ALA A 36 14.49 4.59 -1.47
C ALA A 36 13.96 4.03 -2.79
N LEU A 37 13.52 2.77 -2.75
CA LEU A 37 12.88 2.09 -3.88
C LEU A 37 11.51 2.72 -4.17
N SER A 38 11.21 3.02 -5.44
CA SER A 38 9.90 3.54 -5.83
C SER A 38 8.86 2.42 -5.87
N SER A 39 7.79 2.53 -5.07
CA SER A 39 6.68 1.57 -4.99
C SER A 39 5.38 2.18 -5.49
N THR A 40 4.54 1.36 -6.12
CA THR A 40 3.20 1.75 -6.61
C THR A 40 2.21 0.67 -6.22
N PHE A 41 1.03 1.05 -5.73
CA PHE A 41 -0.08 0.14 -5.51
C PHE A 41 -1.07 0.19 -6.66
N ILE A 42 -1.54 -0.99 -7.08
CA ILE A 42 -2.58 -1.14 -8.08
C ILE A 42 -3.66 -2.01 -7.44
N ILE A 43 -4.87 -1.46 -7.31
CA ILE A 43 -6.01 -2.14 -6.70
C ILE A 43 -7.09 -2.26 -7.76
N THR A 44 -7.51 -3.48 -8.08
CA THR A 44 -8.61 -3.74 -9.00
C THR A 44 -9.83 -4.18 -8.20
N SER A 45 -10.90 -3.37 -8.23
CA SER A 45 -12.16 -3.66 -7.54
C SER A 45 -13.33 -3.50 -8.49
N GLY A 46 -14.17 -4.54 -8.61
CA GLY A 46 -15.39 -4.51 -9.42
C GLY A 46 -15.20 -4.16 -10.90
N GLY A 47 -14.01 -4.42 -11.46
CA GLY A 47 -13.64 -4.06 -12.84
C GLY A 47 -13.05 -2.65 -13.00
N THR A 48 -12.96 -1.88 -11.93
CA THR A 48 -12.25 -0.59 -11.92
C THR A 48 -10.85 -0.77 -11.36
N THR A 49 -9.84 -0.28 -12.07
CA THR A 49 -8.44 -0.30 -11.63
C THR A 49 -8.09 1.06 -11.06
N TYR A 50 -7.73 1.07 -9.78
CA TYR A 50 -7.25 2.24 -9.07
C TYR A 50 -5.73 2.12 -8.92
N THR A 51 -5.02 3.11 -9.44
CA THR A 51 -3.57 3.19 -9.37
C THR A 51 -3.20 4.27 -8.36
N SER A 52 -2.40 3.92 -7.36
CA SER A 52 -1.92 4.89 -6.39
C SER A 52 -0.83 5.79 -6.97
N ALA A 53 -0.61 6.93 -6.34
CA ALA A 53 0.63 7.65 -6.56
C ALA A 53 1.83 6.77 -6.19
N THR A 54 2.95 6.99 -6.87
CA THR A 54 4.21 6.33 -6.55
C THR A 54 4.70 6.85 -5.20
N PHE A 55 5.20 5.98 -4.31
CA PHE A 55 5.73 6.32 -2.98
C PHE A 55 7.07 5.65 -2.69
N ASP A 56 7.80 6.14 -1.69
CA ASP A 56 9.07 5.55 -1.26
C ASP A 56 8.79 4.24 -0.48
N ALA A 57 9.40 3.11 -0.88
CA ALA A 57 9.25 1.83 -0.19
C ALA A 57 9.81 1.95 1.24
N GLY A 58 8.95 1.73 2.24
CA GLY A 58 9.28 1.95 3.66
C GLY A 58 8.84 3.30 4.22
N ARG A 59 8.39 4.24 3.38
CA ARG A 59 7.69 5.48 3.79
C ARG A 59 6.39 5.64 3.00
N PRO A 60 5.42 4.72 3.18
CA PRO A 60 4.12 4.87 2.54
C PRO A 60 3.39 6.12 3.06
N PRO A 61 2.46 6.69 2.27
CA PRO A 61 1.53 7.70 2.75
C PRO A 61 0.73 7.20 3.95
N LYS A 62 0.38 8.10 4.87
CA LYS A 62 -0.25 7.77 6.16
C LYS A 62 -1.51 6.89 6.04
N GLU A 63 -2.28 7.10 4.97
CA GLU A 63 -3.46 6.28 4.66
C GLU A 63 -3.06 4.87 4.17
N LEU A 64 -2.09 4.78 3.26
CA LEU A 64 -1.58 3.51 2.73
C LEU A 64 -0.69 2.76 3.73
N GLU A 65 -0.22 3.40 4.80
CA GLU A 65 0.65 2.81 5.80
C GLU A 65 0.00 1.61 6.50
N ALA A 66 -1.30 1.70 6.83
CA ALA A 66 -2.03 0.59 7.45
C ALA A 66 -2.12 -0.63 6.50
N LEU A 67 -2.44 -0.38 5.22
CA LEU A 67 -2.51 -1.41 4.20
C LEU A 67 -1.12 -2.01 3.89
N TYR A 68 -0.12 -1.15 3.73
CA TYR A 68 1.27 -1.53 3.49
C TYR A 68 1.80 -2.38 4.64
N ASN A 69 1.57 -1.99 5.89
CA ASN A 69 1.98 -2.76 7.07
C ASN A 69 1.21 -4.09 7.18
N ALA A 70 -0.06 -4.15 6.77
CA ALA A 70 -0.79 -5.42 6.71
C ALA A 70 -0.18 -6.38 5.67
N ILE A 71 0.20 -5.88 4.48
CA ILE A 71 0.77 -6.68 3.39
C ILE A 71 2.23 -7.06 3.66
N VAL A 72 3.06 -6.09 4.06
CA VAL A 72 4.50 -6.25 4.33
C VAL A 72 4.75 -6.89 5.68
N GLY A 73 3.97 -6.54 6.70
CA GLY A 73 4.02 -7.19 8.02
C GLY A 73 3.61 -8.66 7.96
N SER A 74 2.67 -9.04 7.09
CA SER A 74 2.34 -10.44 6.80
C SER A 74 3.56 -11.22 6.23
N LYS A 75 4.42 -10.56 5.44
CA LYS A 75 5.67 -11.16 4.95
C LYS A 75 6.75 -11.36 6.04
N GLY A 76 6.64 -10.67 7.18
CA GLY A 76 7.65 -10.65 8.25
C GLY A 76 7.49 -11.71 9.35
N ASN A 77 6.32 -12.34 9.49
CA ASN A 77 6.05 -13.32 10.56
C ASN A 77 6.23 -14.79 10.14
N ARG A 78 7.21 -15.08 9.27
CA ARG A 78 7.84 -16.41 9.30
C ARG A 78 8.82 -16.46 10.47
N LYS A 79 8.32 -16.42 11.70
CA LYS A 79 9.13 -16.88 12.83
C LYS A 79 9.23 -18.39 12.72
N LYS A 80 10.48 -18.80 12.52
CA LYS A 80 11.04 -20.15 12.46
C LYS A 80 10.63 -20.98 13.67
#